data_AF-A0A524N9F6-F1
#
_entry.id   AF-A0A524N9F6-F1
#
_cell.length_a   1.000
_cell.length_b   1.000
_cell.length_c   1.000
_cell.angle_alpha   90.00
_cell.angle_beta   90.00
_cell.angle_gamma   90.00
#
_symmetry.space_group_name_H-M   'P 1'
#
loop_
_entity.id
_entity.type
_entity.pdbx_description
1 polymer ?
#
loop_
_entity_poly.entity_id
_entity_poly.type
_entity_poly.pdbx_seq_one_letter_code
_entity_poly.pdbx_strand_id
1 'polypeptide(L)'
;MGSTPTRGTLLRALPFVLAVPVIVGVAVAYLVLSAGGQGGPLPVAQGSIGGMFHPVAGEFEPDTTTLEDCRADTGCLMQAFGNIAYRRGPKPALALFEERLATDPEVEKNCHRIVHTIGSAAFKRYRGSVARTFSQGSATCVSGYYHGILERAFLGISSTAHLVAVARSLCAGGDLRRRGFLDYQCRHGLGHGLMIQTGYDLPLTLSVCARLGTGWDRKACASGSFM
;
A
#
# COMPACT_ATOMS: atom_id res chain seq x y z
N MET A 1 -43.98 76.03 -41.29
CA MET A 1 -43.30 75.47 -40.09
C MET A 1 -44.12 74.29 -39.61
N GLY A 2 -43.56 73.09 -39.52
CA GLY A 2 -44.26 71.92 -38.96
C GLY A 2 -43.93 70.62 -39.67
N SER A 3 -42.67 70.22 -39.66
CA SER A 3 -42.21 68.90 -40.14
C SER A 3 -42.34 67.88 -39.01
N THR A 4 -43.12 66.83 -39.23
CA THR A 4 -43.22 65.64 -38.37
C THR A 4 -41.96 64.79 -38.47
N PRO A 5 -41.42 64.24 -37.36
CA PRO A 5 -40.60 63.05 -37.44
C PRO A 5 -41.23 61.83 -36.75
N THR A 6 -40.94 60.70 -37.37
CA THR A 6 -41.36 59.33 -37.14
C THR A 6 -40.84 58.74 -35.83
N ARG A 7 -41.69 57.94 -35.14
CA ARG A 7 -41.31 57.10 -34.00
C ARG A 7 -40.47 55.91 -34.48
N GLY A 8 -39.19 55.88 -34.11
CA GLY A 8 -38.36 54.68 -34.18
C GLY A 8 -38.52 53.82 -32.94
N THR A 9 -38.92 52.56 -33.11
CA THR A 9 -38.89 51.52 -32.07
C THR A 9 -37.45 51.06 -31.83
N LEU A 10 -36.87 51.46 -30.70
CA LEU A 10 -35.65 50.84 -30.17
C LEU A 10 -36.02 49.50 -29.51
N LEU A 11 -35.66 48.39 -30.15
CA LEU A 11 -35.63 47.08 -29.48
C LEU A 11 -34.60 47.16 -28.33
N ARG A 12 -35.08 47.04 -27.10
CA ARG A 12 -34.23 46.79 -25.93
C ARG A 12 -33.68 45.36 -26.04
N ALA A 13 -32.45 45.22 -26.52
CA ALA A 13 -31.68 43.99 -26.33
C ALA A 13 -31.34 43.86 -24.83
N LEU A 14 -31.98 42.90 -24.16
CA LEU A 14 -31.65 42.50 -22.79
C LEU A 14 -30.25 41.87 -22.78
N PRO A 15 -29.35 42.18 -21.84
CA PRO A 15 -27.97 41.70 -21.90
C PRO A 15 -27.93 40.21 -21.56
N PHE A 16 -27.87 39.35 -22.57
CA PHE A 16 -27.57 37.91 -22.43
C PHE A 16 -26.14 37.63 -21.90
N VAL A 17 -25.35 38.67 -21.65
CA VAL A 17 -23.92 38.57 -21.35
C VAL A 17 -23.63 38.20 -19.88
N LEU A 18 -24.58 38.37 -18.96
CA LEU A 18 -24.36 38.06 -17.53
C LEU A 18 -24.75 36.62 -17.13
N ALA A 19 -25.55 35.91 -17.94
CA ALA A 19 -25.96 34.54 -17.61
C ALA A 19 -24.86 33.50 -17.88
N VAL A 20 -24.05 33.72 -18.93
CA VAL A 20 -22.98 32.81 -19.35
C VAL A 20 -21.89 32.62 -18.28
N PRO A 21 -21.30 33.67 -17.67
CA PRO A 21 -20.26 33.48 -16.67
C PRO A 21 -20.77 32.81 -15.38
N VAL A 22 -22.03 33.04 -15.00
CA VAL A 22 -22.64 32.40 -13.82
C VAL A 22 -22.88 30.91 -14.07
N ILE A 23 -23.39 30.54 -15.25
CA ILE A 23 -23.60 29.13 -15.62
C ILE A 23 -22.27 28.38 -15.71
N VAL A 24 -21.23 29.01 -16.28
CA VAL A 24 -19.88 28.41 -16.33
C VAL A 24 -19.30 28.25 -14.93
N GLY A 25 -19.44 29.24 -14.04
CA GLY A 25 -18.98 29.15 -12.65
C GLY A 25 -19.67 28.05 -11.85
N VAL A 26 -20.99 27.91 -12.01
CA VAL A 26 -21.77 26.85 -11.35
C VAL A 26 -21.44 25.47 -11.94
N ALA A 27 -21.26 25.34 -13.25
CA ALA A 27 -20.87 24.09 -13.90
C ALA A 27 -19.46 23.64 -13.48
N VAL A 28 -18.51 24.58 -13.38
CA VAL A 28 -17.15 24.30 -12.88
C VAL A 28 -17.18 23.92 -11.40
N ALA A 29 -17.97 24.61 -10.57
CA ALA A 29 -18.15 24.23 -9.17
C ALA A 29 -18.78 22.84 -9.04
N TYR A 30 -19.82 22.53 -9.83
CA TYR A 30 -20.47 21.22 -9.82
C TYR A 30 -19.52 20.11 -10.30
N LEU A 31 -18.70 20.37 -11.31
CA LEU A 31 -17.65 19.45 -11.77
C LEU A 31 -16.59 19.21 -10.69
N VAL A 32 -16.12 20.26 -10.01
CA VAL A 32 -15.14 20.16 -8.92
C VAL A 32 -15.74 19.45 -7.68
N LEU A 33 -17.01 19.69 -7.36
CA LEU A 33 -17.73 18.99 -6.29
C LEU A 33 -18.04 17.53 -6.63
N SER A 34 -18.30 17.21 -7.91
CA SER A 34 -18.54 15.84 -8.39
C SER A 34 -17.26 14.99 -8.55
N ALA A 35 -16.10 15.64 -8.69
CA ALA A 35 -14.79 14.99 -8.59
C ALA A 35 -14.46 14.59 -7.14
N GLY A 36 -15.22 15.11 -6.16
CA GLY A 36 -15.17 14.69 -4.76
C GLY A 36 -15.98 13.42 -4.51
N GLY A 37 -15.37 12.27 -4.74
CA GLY A 37 -15.77 11.03 -4.07
C GLY A 37 -16.91 10.26 -4.72
N GLN A 38 -16.62 9.61 -5.85
CA GLN A 38 -17.21 8.32 -6.13
C GLN A 38 -16.13 7.27 -5.95
N GLY A 39 -16.36 6.35 -4.99
CA GLY A 39 -15.49 5.22 -4.70
C GLY A 39 -15.47 4.25 -5.87
N GLY A 40 -14.73 4.61 -6.92
CA GLY A 40 -14.31 3.66 -7.94
C GLY A 40 -13.48 2.54 -7.30
N PRO A 41 -13.34 1.39 -7.98
CA PRO A 41 -12.39 0.37 -7.56
C PRO A 41 -11.03 1.02 -7.29
N LEU A 42 -10.34 0.60 -6.24
CA LEU A 42 -8.96 1.05 -6.03
C LEU A 42 -8.20 0.84 -7.35
N PRO A 43 -7.32 1.78 -7.76
CA PRO A 43 -6.23 1.43 -8.64
C PRO A 43 -5.35 0.46 -7.83
N VAL A 44 -5.79 -0.79 -7.70
CA VAL A 44 -4.93 -1.87 -7.24
C VAL A 44 -3.82 -1.92 -8.28
N ALA A 45 -2.57 -2.09 -7.85
CA ALA A 45 -1.50 -2.33 -8.79
C ALA A 45 -1.95 -3.43 -9.77
N GLN A 46 -2.31 -3.07 -11.01
CA GLN A 46 -2.57 -4.07 -12.06
C GLN A 46 -1.30 -4.89 -12.35
N GLY A 47 -0.16 -4.50 -11.77
CA GLY A 47 1.11 -5.25 -11.72
C GLY A 47 1.25 -6.24 -10.56
N SER A 48 0.23 -6.47 -9.72
CA SER A 48 0.25 -7.57 -8.73
C SER A 48 0.26 -8.95 -9.39
N ILE A 49 -0.21 -9.03 -10.64
CA ILE A 49 0.04 -10.16 -11.53
C ILE A 49 1.27 -9.83 -12.39
N GLY A 50 2.45 -10.35 -11.99
CA GLY A 50 3.64 -10.36 -12.85
C GLY A 50 4.81 -9.45 -12.49
N GLY A 51 4.79 -8.73 -11.35
CA GLY A 51 6.01 -8.35 -10.63
C GLY A 51 7.01 -7.45 -11.37
N MET A 52 6.56 -6.49 -12.18
CA MET A 52 7.49 -5.63 -12.93
C MET A 52 8.16 -4.53 -12.08
N PHE A 53 7.66 -4.24 -10.87
CA PHE A 53 8.29 -3.27 -9.95
C PHE A 53 8.48 -3.77 -8.51
N HIS A 54 7.73 -4.79 -8.08
CA HIS A 54 7.99 -5.55 -6.85
C HIS A 54 7.31 -6.93 -6.97
N PRO A 55 7.99 -8.05 -6.73
CA PRO A 55 7.32 -9.34 -6.66
C PRO A 55 6.51 -9.40 -5.37
N VAL A 56 5.20 -9.49 -5.52
CA VAL A 56 4.24 -9.55 -4.40
C VAL A 56 4.55 -10.81 -3.56
N ALA A 57 5.07 -10.66 -2.35
CA ALA A 57 5.20 -11.81 -1.43
C ALA A 57 3.83 -12.26 -0.93
N GLY A 58 2.78 -11.45 -1.17
CA GLY A 58 1.41 -11.73 -0.80
C GLY A 58 0.85 -13.06 -1.30
N GLU A 59 1.46 -13.74 -2.27
CA GLU A 59 0.91 -14.99 -2.83
C GLU A 59 1.47 -16.28 -2.21
N PHE A 60 2.30 -16.20 -1.15
CA PHE A 60 2.87 -17.41 -0.54
C PHE A 60 1.77 -18.42 -0.13
N GLU A 61 1.89 -19.63 -0.69
CA GLU A 61 1.16 -20.83 -0.33
C GLU A 61 2.17 -21.95 -0.02
N PRO A 62 2.03 -22.68 1.10
CA PRO A 62 2.99 -23.69 1.49
C PRO A 62 2.93 -24.89 0.53
N ASP A 63 4.09 -25.38 0.12
CA ASP A 63 4.25 -26.59 -0.69
C ASP A 63 5.38 -27.47 -0.12
N THR A 64 5.89 -28.44 -0.87
CA THR A 64 6.94 -29.36 -0.42
C THR A 64 8.37 -28.93 -0.76
N THR A 65 8.56 -27.80 -1.43
CA THR A 65 9.87 -27.32 -1.90
C THR A 65 10.86 -27.14 -0.76
N THR A 66 12.09 -27.66 -0.90
CA THR A 66 13.18 -27.50 0.07
C THR A 66 14.41 -26.84 -0.56
N LEU A 67 15.33 -26.33 0.28
CA LEU A 67 16.50 -25.59 -0.21
C LEU A 67 17.44 -26.46 -1.03
N GLU A 68 17.53 -27.74 -0.71
CA GLU A 68 18.39 -28.71 -1.40
C GLU A 68 18.02 -28.86 -2.89
N ASP A 69 16.74 -28.65 -3.22
CA ASP A 69 16.20 -28.80 -4.58
C ASP A 69 16.42 -27.54 -5.44
N CYS A 70 16.72 -26.39 -4.84
CA CYS A 70 16.56 -25.09 -5.49
C CYS A 70 17.72 -24.62 -6.36
N ARG A 71 18.94 -25.11 -6.12
CA ARG A 71 20.15 -24.59 -6.80
C ARG A 71 20.13 -23.04 -6.79
N ALA A 72 20.27 -22.41 -7.96
CA ALA A 72 20.27 -20.96 -8.15
C ALA A 72 18.89 -20.37 -8.52
N ASP A 73 17.81 -21.15 -8.46
CA ASP A 73 16.48 -20.65 -8.87
C ASP A 73 15.87 -19.74 -7.79
N THR A 74 15.63 -18.48 -8.16
CA THR A 74 15.12 -17.45 -7.24
C THR A 74 13.73 -17.80 -6.69
N GLY A 75 12.83 -18.28 -7.54
CA GLY A 75 11.46 -18.62 -7.13
C GLY A 75 11.44 -19.79 -6.14
N CYS A 76 12.24 -20.80 -6.41
CA CYS A 76 12.43 -21.96 -5.54
C CYS A 76 13.04 -21.54 -4.19
N LEU A 77 14.11 -20.73 -4.18
CA LEU A 77 14.72 -20.24 -2.94
C LEU A 77 13.69 -19.48 -2.08
N MET A 78 12.92 -18.57 -2.69
CA MET A 78 11.84 -17.85 -2.01
C MET A 78 10.82 -18.81 -1.40
N GLN A 79 10.34 -19.78 -2.18
CA GLN A 79 9.36 -20.78 -1.75
C GLN A 79 9.91 -21.66 -0.61
N ALA A 80 11.14 -22.15 -0.72
CA ALA A 80 11.79 -22.99 0.28
C ALA A 80 11.98 -22.26 1.62
N PHE A 81 12.49 -21.01 1.60
CA PHE A 81 12.58 -20.20 2.81
C PHE A 81 11.20 -19.87 3.39
N GLY A 82 10.21 -19.60 2.53
CA GLY A 82 8.81 -19.45 2.93
C GLY A 82 8.27 -20.69 3.64
N ASN A 83 8.52 -21.89 3.12
CA ASN A 83 8.11 -23.14 3.76
C ASN A 83 8.76 -23.32 5.14
N ILE A 84 10.04 -22.99 5.29
CA ILE A 84 10.73 -23.05 6.57
C ILE A 84 10.07 -22.07 7.56
N ALA A 85 9.80 -20.84 7.14
CA ALA A 85 9.14 -19.83 7.95
C ALA A 85 7.72 -20.26 8.36
N TYR A 86 6.95 -20.82 7.42
CA TYR A 86 5.60 -21.30 7.67
C TYR A 86 5.56 -22.49 8.63
N ARG A 87 6.46 -23.47 8.47
CA ARG A 87 6.46 -24.73 9.23
C ARG A 87 7.18 -24.62 10.56
N ARG A 88 8.35 -23.98 10.59
CA ARG A 88 9.25 -23.90 11.76
C ARG A 88 9.17 -22.54 12.48
N GLY A 89 8.68 -21.51 11.80
CA GLY A 89 8.58 -20.14 12.32
C GLY A 89 9.64 -19.21 11.72
N PRO A 90 9.42 -17.88 11.83
CA PRO A 90 10.30 -16.89 11.23
C PRO A 90 11.71 -16.87 11.81
N LYS A 91 11.87 -17.07 13.13
CA LYS A 91 13.21 -17.03 13.76
C LYS A 91 14.17 -18.09 13.20
N PRO A 92 13.82 -19.39 13.15
CA PRO A 92 14.68 -20.39 12.50
C PRO A 92 14.92 -20.12 11.01
N ALA A 93 13.92 -19.61 10.29
CA ALA A 93 14.06 -19.29 8.87
C ALA A 93 15.04 -18.13 8.64
N LEU A 94 14.94 -17.06 9.43
CA LEU A 94 15.81 -15.89 9.36
C LEU A 94 17.24 -16.22 9.77
N ALA A 95 17.43 -17.05 10.80
CA ALA A 95 18.76 -17.50 11.19
C ALA A 95 19.46 -18.28 10.06
N LEU A 96 18.78 -19.26 9.47
CA LEU A 96 19.31 -19.99 8.32
C LEU A 96 19.52 -19.09 7.09
N PHE A 97 18.62 -18.13 6.87
CA PHE A 97 18.76 -17.14 5.80
C PHE A 97 20.03 -16.31 6.00
N GLU A 98 20.31 -15.82 7.21
CA GLU A 98 21.51 -15.03 7.50
C GLU A 98 22.80 -15.85 7.34
N GLU A 99 22.79 -17.14 7.70
CA GLU A 99 23.91 -18.05 7.39
C GLU A 99 24.14 -18.17 5.88
N ARG A 100 23.07 -18.39 5.10
CA ARG A 100 23.16 -18.53 3.64
C ARG A 100 23.54 -17.23 2.97
N LEU A 101 23.04 -16.10 3.45
CA LEU A 101 23.36 -14.76 2.95
C LEU A 101 24.87 -14.49 2.91
N ALA A 102 25.64 -15.05 3.85
CA ALA A 102 27.09 -14.88 3.91
C ALA A 102 27.88 -15.81 2.95
N THR A 103 27.23 -16.83 2.38
CA THR A 103 27.93 -17.93 1.67
C THR A 103 27.36 -18.26 0.28
N ASP A 104 26.14 -17.80 -0.01
CA ASP A 104 25.40 -18.11 -1.23
C ASP A 104 25.09 -16.81 -2.00
N PRO A 105 25.79 -16.56 -3.13
CA PRO A 105 25.60 -15.35 -3.92
C PRO A 105 24.18 -15.16 -4.46
N GLU A 106 23.42 -16.24 -4.69
CA GLU A 106 22.04 -16.11 -5.17
C GLU A 106 21.08 -15.73 -4.05
N VAL A 107 21.35 -16.17 -2.82
CA VAL A 107 20.64 -15.68 -1.63
C VAL A 107 20.96 -14.21 -1.37
N GLU A 108 22.22 -13.79 -1.51
CA GLU A 108 22.62 -12.39 -1.39
C GLU A 108 21.94 -11.49 -2.42
N LYS A 109 22.01 -11.88 -3.70
CA LYS A 109 21.37 -11.16 -4.80
C LYS A 109 19.86 -11.02 -4.62
N ASN A 110 19.21 -12.02 -4.01
CA ASN A 110 17.78 -12.04 -3.76
C ASN A 110 17.38 -11.76 -2.30
N CYS A 111 18.30 -11.19 -1.51
CA CYS A 111 18.15 -10.93 -0.07
C CYS A 111 16.76 -10.38 0.27
N HIS A 112 16.39 -9.27 -0.38
CA HIS A 112 15.12 -8.58 -0.14
C HIS A 112 13.89 -9.48 -0.44
N ARG A 113 13.86 -10.11 -1.63
CA ARG A 113 12.73 -10.93 -2.10
C ARG A 113 12.51 -12.18 -1.24
N ILE A 114 13.60 -12.76 -0.75
CA ILE A 114 13.55 -13.93 0.14
C ILE A 114 12.98 -13.55 1.49
N VAL A 115 13.53 -12.52 2.17
CA VAL A 115 13.00 -12.12 3.49
C VAL A 115 11.56 -11.62 3.41
N HIS A 116 11.18 -11.03 2.27
CA HIS A 116 9.81 -10.66 1.96
C HIS A 116 8.86 -11.87 1.99
N THR A 117 9.25 -12.96 1.32
CA THR A 117 8.51 -14.23 1.33
C THR A 117 8.46 -14.88 2.72
N ILE A 118 9.56 -14.83 3.47
CA ILE A 118 9.62 -15.26 4.89
C ILE A 118 8.56 -14.50 5.73
N GLY A 119 8.42 -13.19 5.53
CA GLY A 119 7.42 -12.35 6.20
C GLY A 119 5.98 -12.76 5.91
N SER A 120 5.65 -12.93 4.62
CA SER A 120 4.32 -13.39 4.19
C SER A 120 3.97 -14.78 4.73
N ALA A 121 4.91 -15.70 4.66
CA ALA A 121 4.76 -17.06 5.21
C ALA A 121 4.57 -17.06 6.73
N ALA A 122 5.32 -16.23 7.45
CA ALA A 122 5.17 -16.07 8.91
C ALA A 122 3.82 -15.47 9.30
N PHE A 123 3.33 -14.49 8.54
CA PHE A 123 2.00 -13.91 8.74
C PHE A 123 0.90 -14.96 8.57
N LYS A 124 1.01 -15.80 7.52
CA LYS A 124 0.11 -16.95 7.30
C LYS A 124 0.19 -17.94 8.46
N ARG A 125 1.40 -18.30 8.91
CA ARG A 125 1.62 -19.19 10.08
C ARG A 125 0.92 -18.65 11.33
N TYR A 126 1.02 -17.36 11.58
CA TYR A 126 0.41 -16.70 12.73
C TYR A 126 -1.02 -16.23 12.50
N ARG A 127 -1.70 -16.79 11.48
CA ARG A 127 -3.13 -16.58 11.20
C ARG A 127 -3.51 -15.10 11.13
N GLY A 128 -2.64 -14.31 10.51
CA GLY A 128 -2.87 -12.88 10.32
C GLY A 128 -2.50 -11.98 11.50
N SER A 129 -1.85 -12.51 12.55
CA SER A 129 -1.43 -11.69 13.69
C SER A 129 -0.18 -10.86 13.35
N VAL A 130 -0.37 -9.60 12.95
CA VAL A 130 0.74 -8.66 12.66
C VAL A 130 1.66 -8.51 13.87
N ALA A 131 1.11 -8.20 15.05
CA ALA A 131 1.91 -7.93 16.25
C ALA A 131 2.83 -9.12 16.61
N ARG A 132 2.28 -10.35 16.60
CA ARG A 132 3.06 -11.56 16.83
C ARG A 132 4.12 -11.75 15.76
N THR A 133 3.77 -11.54 14.49
CA THR A 133 4.69 -11.75 13.36
C THR A 133 5.84 -10.73 13.39
N PHE A 134 5.54 -9.45 13.67
CA PHE A 134 6.53 -8.38 13.82
C PHE A 134 7.49 -8.62 14.98
N SER A 135 7.02 -9.14 16.12
CA SER A 135 7.87 -9.42 17.28
C SER A 135 8.96 -10.48 17.06
N GLN A 136 8.94 -11.16 15.91
CA GLN A 136 9.86 -12.26 15.60
C GLN A 136 10.71 -12.02 14.34
N GLY A 137 10.68 -10.79 13.82
CA GLY A 137 11.35 -10.42 12.59
C GLY A 137 12.77 -9.89 12.75
N SER A 138 13.38 -9.60 11.60
CA SER A 138 14.64 -8.88 11.48
C SER A 138 14.49 -7.73 10.48
N ALA A 139 15.32 -6.70 10.63
CA ALA A 139 15.41 -5.57 9.68
C ALA A 139 16.39 -5.86 8.52
N THR A 140 16.99 -7.05 8.45
CA THR A 140 17.88 -7.50 7.37
C THR A 140 17.24 -7.29 5.99
N CYS A 141 18.07 -7.00 4.99
CA CYS A 141 17.66 -6.68 3.62
C CYS A 141 16.63 -5.54 3.54
N VAL A 142 16.90 -4.40 4.18
CA VAL A 142 16.04 -3.20 4.13
C VAL A 142 14.63 -3.50 4.66
N SER A 143 14.53 -4.19 5.80
CA SER A 143 13.24 -4.50 6.45
C SER A 143 12.25 -5.33 5.61
N GLY A 144 12.72 -6.07 4.60
CA GLY A 144 11.84 -6.81 3.68
C GLY A 144 10.91 -7.81 4.39
N TYR A 145 11.34 -8.42 5.51
CA TYR A 145 10.46 -9.26 6.34
C TYR A 145 9.20 -8.52 6.80
N TYR A 146 9.33 -7.28 7.27
CA TYR A 146 8.20 -6.48 7.73
C TYR A 146 7.30 -6.06 6.57
N HIS A 147 7.87 -5.79 5.40
CA HIS A 147 7.11 -5.44 4.20
C HIS A 147 6.23 -6.61 3.76
N GLY A 148 6.74 -7.83 3.77
CA GLY A 148 6.02 -9.02 3.29
C GLY A 148 4.83 -9.40 4.16
N ILE A 149 4.90 -9.10 5.46
CA ILE A 149 3.74 -9.22 6.36
C ILE A 149 2.61 -8.30 5.91
N LEU A 150 2.94 -7.05 5.61
CA LEU A 150 1.96 -6.01 5.34
C LEU A 150 1.38 -6.12 3.94
N GLU A 151 2.19 -6.47 2.94
CA GLU A 151 1.68 -6.83 1.62
C GLU A 151 0.67 -7.99 1.68
N ARG A 152 1.02 -9.07 2.40
CA ARG A 152 0.09 -10.19 2.58
C ARG A 152 -1.19 -9.77 3.31
N ALA A 153 -1.10 -8.83 4.25
CA ALA A 153 -2.25 -8.33 4.98
C ALA A 153 -3.22 -7.50 4.12
N PHE A 154 -2.75 -6.95 3.01
CA PHE A 154 -3.57 -6.14 2.10
C PHE A 154 -4.09 -6.90 0.86
N LEU A 155 -3.63 -8.13 0.64
CA LEU A 155 -4.05 -8.93 -0.50
C LEU A 155 -5.59 -9.07 -0.58
N GLY A 156 -6.14 -8.83 -1.77
CA GLY A 156 -7.58 -8.96 -2.03
C GLY A 156 -8.43 -7.76 -1.62
N ILE A 157 -7.83 -6.68 -1.10
CA ILE A 157 -8.55 -5.46 -0.76
C ILE A 157 -8.71 -4.57 -2.00
N SER A 158 -9.95 -4.34 -2.41
CA SER A 158 -10.30 -3.58 -3.62
C SER A 158 -11.01 -2.24 -3.38
N SER A 159 -11.25 -1.86 -2.12
CA SER A 159 -11.89 -0.59 -1.77
C SER A 159 -11.10 0.22 -0.74
N THR A 160 -11.09 1.55 -0.90
CA THR A 160 -10.40 2.48 0.03
C THR A 160 -10.94 2.39 1.45
N ALA A 161 -12.24 2.19 1.61
CA ALA A 161 -12.86 2.06 2.93
C ALA A 161 -12.32 0.82 3.68
N HIS A 162 -12.24 -0.31 2.99
CA HIS A 162 -11.69 -1.53 3.57
C HIS A 162 -10.17 -1.41 3.82
N LEU A 163 -9.44 -0.74 2.93
CA LEU A 163 -8.02 -0.46 3.10
C LEU A 163 -7.73 0.35 4.37
N VAL A 164 -8.50 1.42 4.61
CA VAL A 164 -8.43 2.23 5.84
C VAL A 164 -8.77 1.41 7.08
N ALA A 165 -9.80 0.56 7.00
CA ALA A 165 -10.21 -0.27 8.13
C ALA A 165 -9.11 -1.26 8.52
N VAL A 166 -8.52 -1.95 7.54
CA VAL A 166 -7.41 -2.88 7.77
C VAL A 166 -6.20 -2.12 8.30
N ALA A 167 -5.77 -1.03 7.64
CA ALA A 167 -4.61 -0.23 8.06
C ALA A 167 -4.70 0.26 9.53
N ARG A 168 -5.90 0.61 10.01
CA ARG A 168 -6.12 1.00 11.42
C ARG A 168 -5.92 -0.15 12.40
N SER A 169 -6.19 -1.38 11.99
CA SER A 169 -6.13 -2.56 12.85
C SER A 169 -4.75 -3.22 12.90
N LEU A 170 -3.97 -3.18 11.82
CA LEU A 170 -2.74 -3.96 11.68
C LEU A 170 -1.71 -3.69 12.79
N CYS A 171 -1.49 -2.42 13.15
CA CYS A 171 -0.53 -2.04 14.18
C CYS A 171 -1.17 -1.73 15.55
N ALA A 172 -2.44 -2.11 15.73
CA ALA A 172 -3.18 -1.94 16.98
C ALA A 172 -3.14 -3.24 17.79
N GLY A 173 -2.14 -3.40 18.65
CA GLY A 173 -2.01 -4.58 19.52
C GLY A 173 -1.23 -4.27 20.80
N GLY A 174 -1.59 -4.94 21.90
CA GLY A 174 -0.93 -4.76 23.21
C GLY A 174 0.52 -5.22 23.24
N ASP A 175 0.90 -6.12 22.33
CA ASP A 175 2.27 -6.64 22.20
C ASP A 175 3.24 -5.64 21.55
N LEU A 176 2.73 -4.54 20.99
CA LEU A 176 3.56 -3.45 20.47
C LEU A 176 3.62 -2.31 21.49
N ARG A 177 4.80 -2.11 22.09
CA ARG A 177 5.04 -0.94 22.94
C ARG A 177 4.88 0.33 22.11
N ARG A 178 3.85 1.15 22.42
CA ARG A 178 3.58 2.42 21.73
C ARG A 178 4.83 3.27 21.61
N ARG A 179 5.07 3.82 20.41
CA ARG A 179 6.24 4.66 20.06
C ARG A 179 7.59 3.97 20.29
N GLY A 180 7.63 2.66 20.44
CA GLY A 180 8.85 1.85 20.43
C GLY A 180 9.30 1.55 19.00
N PHE A 181 10.48 0.93 18.87
CA PHE A 181 11.05 0.54 17.57
C PHE A 181 10.06 -0.30 16.74
N LEU A 182 9.49 -1.37 17.29
CA LEU A 182 8.55 -2.24 16.56
C LEU A 182 7.25 -1.53 16.18
N ASP A 183 6.78 -0.60 17.01
CA ASP A 183 5.60 0.22 16.74
C ASP A 183 5.83 1.18 15.57
N TYR A 184 7.03 1.79 15.51
CA TYR A 184 7.50 2.57 14.37
C TYR A 184 7.68 1.70 13.13
N GLN A 185 8.40 0.58 13.21
CA GLN A 185 8.61 -0.31 12.06
C GLN A 185 7.28 -0.82 11.47
N CYS A 186 6.29 -1.12 12.32
CA CYS A 186 4.96 -1.51 11.86
C CYS A 186 4.28 -0.38 11.08
N ARG A 187 4.23 0.83 11.66
CA ARG A 187 3.56 1.97 11.02
C ARG A 187 4.31 2.50 9.81
N HIS A 188 5.64 2.49 9.83
CA HIS A 188 6.46 2.85 8.70
C HIS A 188 6.29 1.83 7.57
N GLY A 189 6.44 0.53 7.86
CA GLY A 189 6.13 -0.52 6.89
C GLY A 189 4.70 -0.43 6.34
N LEU A 190 3.74 0.01 7.15
CA LEU A 190 2.34 0.19 6.74
C LEU A 190 2.22 1.20 5.61
N GLY A 191 2.96 2.30 5.66
CA GLY A 191 3.02 3.28 4.57
C GLY A 191 3.56 2.72 3.26
N HIS A 192 4.61 1.89 3.34
CA HIS A 192 5.21 1.23 2.19
C HIS A 192 4.27 0.17 1.60
N GLY A 193 3.69 -0.69 2.43
CA GLY A 193 2.70 -1.68 1.98
C GLY A 193 1.46 -1.05 1.35
N LEU A 194 1.03 0.13 1.83
CA LEU A 194 -0.03 0.90 1.21
C LEU A 194 0.36 1.42 -0.18
N MET A 195 1.59 1.91 -0.38
CA MET A 195 2.08 2.30 -1.72
C MET A 195 1.97 1.16 -2.71
N ILE A 196 2.34 -0.05 -2.31
CA ILE A 196 2.26 -1.22 -3.19
C ILE A 196 0.79 -1.57 -3.47
N GLN A 197 -0.05 -1.58 -2.44
CA GLN A 197 -1.47 -1.91 -2.57
C GLN A 197 -2.24 -0.92 -3.46
N THR A 198 -1.87 0.36 -3.41
CA THR A 198 -2.51 1.45 -4.18
C THR A 198 -1.89 1.64 -5.56
N GLY A 199 -1.04 0.72 -6.04
CA GLY A 199 -0.41 0.87 -7.35
C GLY A 199 0.54 2.06 -7.44
N TYR A 200 1.21 2.37 -6.33
CA TYR A 200 2.08 3.52 -6.14
C TYR A 200 1.38 4.89 -6.25
N ASP A 201 0.07 4.95 -5.99
CA ASP A 201 -0.68 6.20 -5.84
C ASP A 201 -0.36 6.85 -4.48
N LEU A 202 0.66 7.72 -4.49
CA LEU A 202 1.10 8.45 -3.30
C LEU A 202 -0.01 9.32 -2.67
N PRO A 203 -0.77 10.14 -3.42
CA PRO A 203 -1.91 10.87 -2.86
C PRO A 203 -2.92 9.98 -2.13
N LEU A 204 -3.30 8.85 -2.73
CA LEU A 204 -4.22 7.90 -2.12
C LEU A 204 -3.62 7.29 -0.86
N THR A 205 -2.37 6.83 -0.91
CA THR A 205 -1.65 6.30 0.25
C THR A 205 -1.60 7.29 1.41
N LEU A 206 -1.21 8.55 1.15
CA LEU A 206 -1.18 9.59 2.17
C LEU A 206 -2.58 9.87 2.75
N SER A 207 -3.63 9.80 1.92
CA SER A 207 -5.02 9.95 2.38
C SER A 207 -5.45 8.83 3.34
N VAL A 208 -4.96 7.60 3.13
CA VAL A 208 -5.18 6.47 4.04
C VAL A 208 -4.39 6.68 5.33
N CYS A 209 -3.11 7.02 5.24
CA CYS A 209 -2.25 7.32 6.40
C CYS A 209 -2.84 8.44 7.27
N ALA A 210 -3.40 9.49 6.66
CA ALA A 210 -4.02 10.61 7.37
C ALA A 210 -5.24 10.19 8.23
N ARG A 211 -5.87 9.06 7.91
CA ARG A 211 -7.04 8.52 8.62
C ARG A 211 -6.65 7.58 9.78
N LEU A 212 -5.36 7.40 10.08
CA LEU A 212 -4.92 6.62 11.24
C LEU A 212 -5.19 7.35 12.57
N GLY A 213 -5.17 6.57 13.66
CA GLY A 213 -5.68 6.97 14.98
C GLY A 213 -5.01 8.24 15.52
N THR A 214 -3.68 8.22 15.68
CA THR A 214 -2.93 9.30 16.31
C THR A 214 -2.04 10.07 15.33
N GLY A 215 -1.62 11.29 15.70
CA GLY A 215 -0.65 12.07 14.91
C GLY A 215 0.72 11.38 14.75
N TRP A 216 1.07 10.48 15.67
CA TRP A 216 2.25 9.62 15.52
C TRP A 216 2.05 8.58 14.42
N ASP A 217 0.90 7.90 14.43
CA ASP A 217 0.56 6.87 13.44
C ASP A 217 0.55 7.45 12.03
N ARG A 218 -0.05 8.64 11.87
CA ARG A 218 -0.12 9.35 10.59
C ARG A 218 1.27 9.68 10.05
N LYS A 219 2.17 10.21 10.89
CA LYS A 219 3.53 10.59 10.49
C LYS A 219 4.40 9.39 10.16
N ALA A 220 4.37 8.34 10.99
CA ALA A 220 5.14 7.13 10.75
C ALA A 220 4.66 6.41 9.48
N CYS A 221 3.34 6.33 9.26
CA CYS A 221 2.77 5.82 8.00
C CYS A 221 3.21 6.66 6.82
N ALA A 222 3.03 7.99 6.87
CA ALA A 222 3.42 8.85 5.77
C ALA A 222 4.92 8.76 5.43
N SER A 223 5.82 8.63 6.42
CA SER A 223 7.25 8.50 6.14
C SER A 223 7.60 7.20 5.41
N GLY A 224 6.84 6.13 5.63
CA GLY A 224 7.01 4.86 4.91
C GLY A 224 6.56 4.88 3.46
N SER A 225 5.69 5.82 3.09
CA SER A 225 5.18 5.95 1.72
C SER A 225 6.21 6.50 0.72
N PHE A 226 7.40 6.89 1.18
CA PHE A 226 8.48 7.44 0.35
C PHE A 226 9.65 6.46 0.16
N MET A 227 9.47 5.19 0.51
CA MET A 227 10.44 4.09 0.27
C MET A 227 9.93 3.17 -0.83
#